data_AF-A0A8T3QZS6-F1
#
_entry.id   AF-A0A8T3QZS6-F1
#
_cell.length_a   1.000
_cell.length_b   1.000
_cell.length_c   1.000
_cell.angle_alpha   90.00
_cell.angle_beta   90.00
_cell.angle_gamma   90.00
#
_symmetry.space_group_name_H-M   'P 1'
#
loop_
_entity.id
_entity.type
_entity.pdbx_description
1 polymer ?
#
loop_
_entity_poly.entity_id
_entity_poly.type
_entity_poly.pdbx_seq_one_letter_code
_entity_poly.pdbx_strand_id
1 'polypeptide(L)'
;MSKVEQDRVRSAEADPNDSGYASQWSLAKIGWTNVFGSVTPSGSAVVALLDTGVDGSHSDLAGQLVPGTSILDGSSGTFDPNGHGTAMAGIIAALTDNGQGIAGVRYAGVKVMPITVLDAQGLGQDSDIILGVVWAVQHGADVINMSFSNPGFSTALQAAIDYAWANDVVVVAATGNDGSTSATFPAGDRGVIGVSNTNQNDNLNPSSNSGADTFLGAPGTDITTLNVGGGTTSVTGTSAS
;
A
#
# COMPACT_ATOMS: atom_id res chain seq x y z
N MET A 1 21.66 33.44 0.91
CA MET A 1 20.27 33.52 1.42
C MET A 1 20.16 32.54 2.57
N SER A 2 20.14 33.01 3.82
CA SER A 2 19.90 32.15 4.98
C SER A 2 18.39 32.06 5.21
N LYS A 3 17.81 30.87 5.07
CA LYS A 3 16.43 30.64 5.48
C LYS A 3 16.44 30.37 6.99
N VAL A 4 15.89 31.29 7.77
CA VAL A 4 15.59 31.06 9.18
C VAL A 4 14.13 30.61 9.23
N GLU A 5 13.91 29.36 9.65
CA GLU A 5 12.56 28.85 9.94
C GLU A 5 12.19 29.23 11.37
N GLN A 6 10.94 29.63 11.57
CA GLN A 6 10.42 30.03 12.88
C GLN A 6 10.18 28.77 13.74
N ASP A 7 10.71 28.77 14.95
CA ASP A 7 10.43 27.71 15.93
C ASP A 7 8.97 27.78 16.37
N ARG A 8 8.25 26.67 16.26
CA ARG A 8 6.81 26.59 16.50
C ARG A 8 6.52 25.60 17.62
N VAL A 9 5.70 26.05 18.57
CA VAL A 9 5.08 25.17 19.56
C VAL A 9 4.08 24.27 18.86
N ARG A 10 4.23 22.95 19.04
CA ARG A 10 3.24 21.96 18.61
C ARG A 10 2.34 21.59 19.77
N SER A 11 1.03 21.61 19.53
CA SER A 11 0.03 21.12 20.49
C SER A 11 -0.17 19.61 20.26
N ALA A 12 -0.51 18.87 21.31
CA ALA A 12 -1.05 17.53 21.15
C ALA A 12 -2.39 17.66 20.39
N GLU A 13 -2.43 17.10 19.18
CA GLU A 13 -3.61 17.07 18.32
C GLU A 13 -4.47 15.87 18.74
N ALA A 14 -5.79 16.00 18.64
CA ALA A 14 -6.70 14.93 19.03
C ALA A 14 -6.49 13.74 18.09
N ASP A 15 -6.33 12.54 18.65
CA ASP A 15 -6.33 11.30 17.90
C ASP A 15 -7.56 11.23 16.96
N PRO A 16 -7.43 10.65 15.75
CA PRO A 16 -8.55 10.44 14.86
C PRO A 16 -9.73 9.77 15.56
N ASN A 17 -10.95 10.19 15.22
CA ASN A 17 -12.15 9.70 15.89
C ASN A 17 -12.63 8.31 15.42
N ASP A 18 -11.86 7.66 14.54
CA ASP A 18 -12.19 6.37 13.94
C ASP A 18 -12.20 5.25 14.99
N SER A 19 -13.25 4.42 14.99
CA SER A 19 -13.49 3.43 16.06
C SER A 19 -12.37 2.39 16.26
N GLY A 20 -11.60 2.12 15.21
CA GLY A 20 -10.49 1.18 15.19
C GLY A 20 -9.12 1.82 15.39
N TYR A 21 -9.03 3.15 15.46
CA TYR A 21 -7.74 3.86 15.55
C TYR A 21 -6.93 3.47 16.80
N ALA A 22 -7.58 3.21 17.93
CA ALA A 22 -6.91 2.77 19.15
C ALA A 22 -6.14 1.44 18.99
N SER A 23 -6.47 0.64 17.96
CA SER A 23 -5.78 -0.59 17.60
C SER A 23 -4.68 -0.39 16.53
N GLN A 24 -4.52 0.82 15.98
CA GLN A 24 -3.57 1.15 14.91
C GLN A 24 -2.24 1.69 15.45
N TRP A 25 -1.46 0.82 16.08
CA TRP A 25 -0.14 1.16 16.61
C TRP A 25 0.85 1.70 15.54
N SER A 26 0.67 1.30 14.28
CA SER A 26 1.59 1.56 13.17
C SER A 26 1.65 3.04 12.78
N LEU A 27 0.54 3.77 12.87
CA LEU A 27 0.48 5.18 12.46
C LEU A 27 1.40 6.05 13.32
N ALA A 28 1.33 5.89 14.64
CA ALA A 28 2.25 6.58 15.54
C ALA A 28 3.71 6.18 15.29
N LYS A 29 3.95 4.89 14.94
CA LYS A 29 5.30 4.36 14.70
C LYS A 29 6.00 5.01 13.52
N ILE A 30 5.27 5.23 12.41
CA ILE A 30 5.80 5.91 11.22
C ILE A 30 5.79 7.45 11.38
N GLY A 31 5.44 7.96 12.56
CA GLY A 31 5.38 9.37 12.87
C GLY A 31 4.21 10.10 12.22
N TRP A 32 3.20 9.39 11.70
CA TRP A 32 2.03 9.97 11.02
C TRP A 32 1.25 10.92 11.94
N THR A 33 1.13 10.60 13.22
CA THR A 33 0.46 11.44 14.23
C THR A 33 1.16 12.78 14.49
N ASN A 34 2.43 12.94 14.08
CA ASN A 34 3.16 14.20 14.24
C ASN A 34 2.85 15.22 13.13
N VAL A 35 2.25 14.77 12.03
CA VAL A 35 2.11 15.52 10.77
C VAL A 35 0.68 15.55 10.23
N PHE A 36 -0.14 14.54 10.53
CA PHE A 36 -1.57 14.57 10.24
C PHE A 36 -2.25 15.75 10.97
N GLY A 37 -3.18 16.44 10.31
CA GLY A 37 -3.84 17.65 10.82
C GLY A 37 -2.98 18.93 10.79
N SER A 38 -1.69 18.80 11.13
CA SER A 38 -0.75 19.94 11.20
C SER A 38 -0.10 20.33 9.87
N VAL A 39 -0.12 19.44 8.87
CA VAL A 39 0.36 19.69 7.51
C VAL A 39 -0.78 19.45 6.53
N THR A 40 -1.01 20.39 5.62
CA THR A 40 -1.91 20.23 4.48
C THR A 40 -1.07 20.09 3.22
N PRO A 41 -0.82 18.86 2.73
CA PRO A 41 -0.09 18.68 1.48
C PRO A 41 -0.79 19.41 0.33
N SER A 42 -0.05 20.19 -0.44
CA SER A 42 -0.55 20.76 -1.69
C SER A 42 -0.41 19.72 -2.79
N GLY A 43 -1.51 19.07 -3.18
CA GLY A 43 -1.50 18.12 -4.29
C GLY A 43 -2.51 16.99 -4.13
N SER A 44 -2.48 16.09 -5.10
CA SER A 44 -3.19 14.80 -5.10
C SER A 44 -2.22 13.74 -5.58
N ALA A 45 -2.43 12.50 -5.17
CA ALA A 45 -1.69 11.35 -5.70
C ALA A 45 -2.63 10.18 -5.93
N VAL A 46 -2.36 9.41 -6.98
CA VAL A 46 -3.07 8.16 -7.27
C VAL A 46 -2.11 6.99 -7.00
N VAL A 47 -2.49 6.14 -6.05
CA VAL A 47 -1.80 4.89 -5.75
C VAL A 47 -2.51 3.77 -6.49
N ALA A 48 -1.89 3.26 -7.55
CA ALA A 48 -2.32 2.02 -8.19
C ALA A 48 -2.00 0.83 -7.29
N LEU A 49 -3.07 0.17 -6.83
CA LEU A 49 -2.96 -1.05 -6.03
C LEU A 49 -3.18 -2.23 -6.96
N LEU A 50 -2.09 -2.89 -7.34
CA LEU A 50 -2.13 -4.15 -8.07
C LEU A 50 -2.31 -5.25 -7.03
N ASP A 51 -3.46 -5.91 -7.03
CA ASP A 51 -3.79 -6.94 -6.02
C ASP A 51 -4.97 -7.83 -6.48
N THR A 52 -5.74 -8.40 -5.54
CA THR A 52 -6.94 -9.23 -5.78
C THR A 52 -8.20 -8.43 -6.14
N GLY A 53 -8.10 -7.11 -6.21
CA GLY A 53 -9.23 -6.18 -6.32
C GLY A 53 -9.49 -5.45 -5.00
N VAL A 54 -10.48 -4.56 -4.98
CA VAL A 54 -10.84 -3.80 -3.77
C VAL A 54 -12.36 -3.79 -3.62
N ASP A 55 -12.89 -4.04 -2.42
CA ASP A 55 -14.32 -3.86 -2.14
C ASP A 55 -14.72 -2.39 -2.22
N GLY A 56 -15.18 -1.96 -3.41
CA GLY A 56 -15.63 -0.59 -3.64
C GLY A 56 -16.92 -0.22 -2.91
N SER A 57 -17.61 -1.18 -2.29
CA SER A 57 -18.80 -0.94 -1.47
C SER A 57 -18.48 -0.70 0.01
N HIS A 58 -17.23 -0.88 0.42
CA HIS A 58 -16.80 -0.65 1.79
C HIS A 58 -17.00 0.81 2.20
N SER A 59 -17.77 1.06 3.27
CA SER A 59 -18.14 2.42 3.69
C SER A 59 -16.93 3.30 3.99
N ASP A 60 -15.86 2.70 4.51
CA ASP A 60 -14.61 3.38 4.86
C ASP A 60 -13.70 3.68 3.66
N LEU A 61 -14.05 3.22 2.45
CA LEU A 61 -13.38 3.56 1.20
C LEU A 61 -14.24 4.48 0.31
N ALA A 62 -15.37 4.98 0.82
CA ALA A 62 -16.26 5.83 0.05
C ALA A 62 -15.54 7.08 -0.48
N GLY A 63 -15.54 7.23 -1.81
CA GLY A 63 -14.86 8.33 -2.51
C GLY A 63 -13.32 8.25 -2.54
N GLN A 64 -12.74 7.17 -2.02
CA GLN A 64 -11.29 6.94 -1.97
C GLN A 64 -10.75 6.20 -3.18
N LEU A 65 -11.63 5.65 -4.01
CA LEU A 65 -11.26 4.98 -5.24
C LEU A 65 -11.40 5.90 -6.45
N VAL A 66 -10.44 5.83 -7.37
CA VAL A 66 -10.59 6.30 -8.75
C VAL A 66 -10.96 5.11 -9.65
N PRO A 67 -11.38 5.33 -10.92
CA PRO A 67 -11.59 4.22 -11.84
C PRO A 67 -10.36 3.32 -11.95
N GLY A 68 -10.59 2.02 -11.86
CA GLY A 68 -9.57 0.98 -11.97
C GLY A 68 -9.95 -0.06 -13.02
N THR A 69 -9.30 -1.22 -12.98
CA THR A 69 -9.60 -2.32 -13.88
C THR A 69 -9.29 -3.68 -13.25
N SER A 70 -9.85 -4.75 -13.81
CA SER A 70 -9.36 -6.10 -13.61
C SER A 70 -8.70 -6.57 -14.90
N ILE A 71 -7.42 -6.91 -14.84
CA ILE A 71 -6.69 -7.46 -16.00
C ILE A 71 -7.23 -8.85 -16.37
N LEU A 72 -7.83 -9.54 -15.41
CA LEU A 72 -8.32 -10.92 -15.57
C LEU A 72 -9.59 -11.00 -16.44
N ASP A 73 -10.49 -10.02 -16.31
CA ASP A 73 -11.81 -10.06 -16.95
C ASP A 73 -12.32 -8.72 -17.51
N GLY A 74 -11.55 -7.64 -17.37
CA GLY A 74 -11.91 -6.30 -17.86
C GLY A 74 -12.94 -5.56 -17.02
N SER A 75 -13.31 -6.07 -15.85
CA SER A 75 -14.20 -5.39 -14.90
C SER A 75 -13.50 -4.18 -14.23
N SER A 76 -14.17 -3.50 -13.29
CA SER A 76 -13.69 -2.24 -12.69
C SER A 76 -12.58 -2.40 -11.65
N GLY A 77 -12.21 -3.63 -11.25
CA GLY A 77 -11.31 -3.90 -10.13
C GLY A 77 -11.91 -3.60 -8.74
N THR A 78 -13.17 -3.14 -8.68
CA THR A 78 -13.87 -2.79 -7.43
C THR A 78 -14.65 -3.95 -6.81
N PHE A 79 -14.29 -5.18 -7.18
CA PHE A 79 -14.77 -6.41 -6.55
C PHE A 79 -13.55 -7.20 -6.11
N ASP A 80 -13.53 -7.61 -4.85
CA ASP A 80 -12.43 -8.37 -4.25
C ASP A 80 -12.93 -9.72 -3.76
N PRO A 81 -12.68 -10.82 -4.51
CA PRO A 81 -13.10 -12.15 -4.11
C PRO A 81 -12.20 -12.78 -3.03
N ASN A 82 -11.06 -12.17 -2.70
CA ASN A 82 -10.09 -12.70 -1.74
C ASN A 82 -10.07 -11.93 -0.42
N GLY A 83 -10.09 -10.60 -0.49
CA GLY A 83 -10.03 -9.68 0.65
C GLY A 83 -8.66 -9.05 0.88
N HIS A 84 -7.58 -9.58 0.29
CA HIS A 84 -6.22 -9.05 0.47
C HIS A 84 -6.09 -7.63 -0.06
N GLY A 85 -6.54 -7.36 -1.29
CA GLY A 85 -6.47 -6.02 -1.86
C GLY A 85 -7.34 -5.00 -1.10
N THR A 86 -8.50 -5.39 -0.57
CA THR A 86 -9.30 -4.54 0.32
C THR A 86 -8.55 -4.19 1.61
N ALA A 87 -7.86 -5.16 2.20
CA ALA A 87 -7.02 -4.94 3.37
C ALA A 87 -5.87 -3.96 3.05
N MET A 88 -5.24 -4.05 1.88
CA MET A 88 -4.17 -3.11 1.49
C MET A 88 -4.72 -1.71 1.19
N ALA A 89 -5.86 -1.62 0.50
CA ALA A 89 -6.54 -0.35 0.23
C ALA A 89 -6.94 0.38 1.53
N GLY A 90 -7.31 -0.36 2.57
CA GLY A 90 -7.56 0.19 3.89
C GLY A 90 -6.34 0.89 4.50
N ILE A 91 -5.19 0.22 4.50
CA ILE A 91 -3.92 0.79 5.00
C ILE A 91 -3.58 2.06 4.22
N ILE A 92 -3.70 2.03 2.89
CA ILE A 92 -3.35 3.16 2.04
C ILE A 92 -4.32 4.32 2.25
N ALA A 93 -5.63 4.08 2.15
CA ALA A 93 -6.60 5.13 1.86
C ALA A 93 -7.93 5.06 2.62
N ALA A 94 -8.04 4.31 3.73
CA ALA A 94 -9.24 4.42 4.57
C ALA A 94 -9.55 5.89 4.94
N LEU A 95 -10.85 6.18 5.04
CA LEU A 95 -11.34 7.49 5.46
C LEU A 95 -10.98 7.73 6.92
N THR A 96 -10.18 8.76 7.18
CA THR A 96 -9.86 9.22 8.52
C THR A 96 -10.87 10.25 9.01
N ASP A 97 -11.12 10.28 10.32
CA ASP A 97 -12.00 11.22 11.03
C ASP A 97 -13.49 11.13 10.64
N ASN A 98 -13.95 9.94 10.24
CA ASN A 98 -15.36 9.73 9.87
C ASN A 98 -16.21 9.04 10.96
N GLY A 99 -15.61 8.70 12.11
CA GLY A 99 -16.28 8.11 13.27
C GLY A 99 -16.52 6.60 13.18
N GLN A 100 -15.92 5.92 12.21
CA GLN A 100 -16.08 4.48 11.96
C GLN A 100 -14.75 3.89 11.45
N GLY A 101 -14.63 2.57 11.35
CA GLY A 101 -13.49 1.94 10.68
C GLY A 101 -12.13 2.33 11.25
N ILE A 102 -11.20 2.70 10.37
CA ILE A 102 -9.78 2.96 10.67
C ILE A 102 -9.29 4.26 10.00
N ALA A 103 -8.18 4.80 10.46
CA ALA A 103 -7.45 5.84 9.73
C ALA A 103 -6.51 5.23 8.69
N GLY A 104 -6.62 5.65 7.43
CA GLY A 104 -5.63 5.33 6.39
C GLY A 104 -4.36 6.17 6.53
N VAL A 105 -3.24 5.68 6.00
CA VAL A 105 -1.96 6.43 5.97
C VAL A 105 -2.07 7.71 5.13
N ARG A 106 -2.98 7.73 4.16
CA ARG A 106 -3.16 8.84 3.23
C ARG A 106 -3.31 10.21 3.91
N TYR A 107 -2.97 11.23 3.13
CA TYR A 107 -3.44 12.59 3.33
C TYR A 107 -4.59 12.93 2.38
N ALA A 108 -5.22 14.08 2.59
CA ALA A 108 -6.23 14.60 1.68
C ALA A 108 -5.69 14.66 0.24
N GLY A 109 -6.49 14.17 -0.72
CA GLY A 109 -6.14 14.16 -2.14
C GLY A 109 -5.49 12.87 -2.63
N VAL A 110 -5.04 11.97 -1.75
CA VAL A 110 -4.58 10.64 -2.16
C VAL A 110 -5.77 9.72 -2.38
N LYS A 111 -5.75 8.96 -3.47
CA LYS A 111 -6.76 7.97 -3.84
C LYS A 111 -6.14 6.67 -4.33
N VAL A 112 -6.90 5.58 -4.28
CA VAL A 112 -6.49 4.26 -4.76
C VAL A 112 -7.09 3.97 -6.14
N MET A 113 -6.28 3.49 -7.06
CA MET A 113 -6.67 2.93 -8.34
C MET A 113 -6.61 1.40 -8.23
N PRO A 114 -7.75 0.70 -8.11
CA PRO A 114 -7.74 -0.75 -7.94
C PRO A 114 -7.42 -1.44 -9.26
N ILE A 115 -6.39 -2.29 -9.29
CA ILE A 115 -6.00 -3.06 -10.47
C ILE A 115 -5.93 -4.54 -10.08
N THR A 116 -6.90 -5.33 -10.51
CA THR A 116 -6.91 -6.77 -10.22
C THR A 116 -5.95 -7.51 -11.15
N VAL A 117 -4.87 -8.06 -10.57
CA VAL A 117 -3.88 -8.91 -11.25
C VAL A 117 -3.74 -10.28 -10.59
N LEU A 118 -4.34 -10.46 -9.41
CA LEU A 118 -4.40 -11.72 -8.67
C LEU A 118 -5.84 -12.24 -8.61
N ASP A 119 -5.99 -13.55 -8.71
CA ASP A 119 -7.29 -14.23 -8.65
C ASP A 119 -7.84 -14.37 -7.22
N ALA A 120 -8.96 -15.06 -7.07
CA ALA A 120 -9.60 -15.30 -5.78
C ALA A 120 -8.75 -16.12 -4.80
N GLN A 121 -7.73 -16.83 -5.27
CA GLN A 121 -6.76 -17.57 -4.44
C GLN A 121 -5.52 -16.71 -4.11
N GLY A 122 -5.45 -15.46 -4.59
CA GLY A 122 -4.29 -14.60 -4.45
C GLY A 122 -3.14 -14.97 -5.40
N LEU A 123 -3.44 -15.69 -6.49
CA LEU A 123 -2.45 -16.13 -7.47
C LEU A 123 -2.56 -15.30 -8.74
N GLY A 124 -1.42 -14.94 -9.35
CA GLY A 124 -1.38 -14.19 -10.60
C GLY A 124 -0.23 -14.62 -11.48
N GLN A 125 -0.27 -14.20 -12.74
CA GLN A 125 0.80 -14.44 -13.71
C GLN A 125 1.60 -13.17 -13.93
N ASP A 126 2.90 -13.30 -14.22
CA ASP A 126 3.76 -12.17 -14.61
C ASP A 126 3.16 -11.36 -15.75
N SER A 127 2.50 -12.00 -16.73
CA SER A 127 1.84 -11.30 -17.84
C SER A 127 0.76 -10.35 -17.36
N ASP A 128 -0.03 -10.75 -16.37
CA ASP A 128 -1.13 -9.96 -15.84
C ASP A 128 -0.59 -8.81 -14.99
N ILE A 129 0.46 -9.06 -14.21
CA ILE A 129 1.19 -8.04 -13.44
C ILE A 129 1.83 -7.01 -14.38
N ILE A 130 2.53 -7.44 -15.44
CA ILE A 130 3.15 -6.56 -16.44
C ILE A 130 2.09 -5.67 -17.10
N LEU A 131 0.95 -6.24 -17.51
CA LEU A 131 -0.15 -5.47 -18.08
C LEU A 131 -0.73 -4.49 -17.07
N GLY A 132 -0.87 -4.89 -15.81
CA GLY A 132 -1.31 -4.02 -14.72
C GLY A 132 -0.38 -2.83 -14.50
N VAL A 133 0.94 -3.04 -14.49
CA VAL A 133 1.95 -1.97 -14.34
C VAL A 133 1.83 -0.98 -15.50
N VAL A 134 1.79 -1.48 -16.74
CA VAL A 134 1.66 -0.62 -17.93
C VAL A 134 0.34 0.16 -17.90
N TRP A 135 -0.77 -0.49 -17.53
CA TRP A 135 -2.08 0.14 -17.45
C TRP A 135 -2.10 1.24 -16.38
N ALA A 136 -1.54 0.98 -15.20
CA ALA A 136 -1.46 1.95 -14.10
C ALA A 136 -0.78 3.25 -14.55
N VAL A 137 0.39 3.14 -15.18
CA VAL A 137 1.15 4.28 -15.71
C VAL A 137 0.32 5.05 -16.74
N GLN A 138 -0.31 4.35 -17.68
CA GLN A 138 -1.13 4.97 -18.74
C GLN A 138 -2.38 5.69 -18.22
N HIS A 139 -2.85 5.33 -17.02
CA HIS A 139 -4.04 5.91 -16.40
C HIS A 139 -3.70 6.90 -15.27
N GLY A 140 -2.43 7.31 -15.17
CA GLY A 140 -2.01 8.41 -14.30
C GLY A 140 -1.78 8.00 -12.85
N ALA A 141 -1.29 6.79 -12.60
CA ALA A 141 -0.77 6.42 -11.30
C ALA A 141 0.52 7.20 -11.00
N ASP A 142 0.65 7.73 -9.78
CA ASP A 142 1.88 8.34 -9.27
C ASP A 142 2.74 7.31 -8.51
N VAL A 143 2.07 6.32 -7.92
CA VAL A 143 2.68 5.20 -7.18
C VAL A 143 2.03 3.89 -7.60
N ILE A 144 2.83 2.85 -7.76
CA ILE A 144 2.37 1.46 -7.92
C ILE A 144 2.76 0.69 -6.66
N ASN A 145 1.76 0.09 -6.02
CA ASN A 145 1.93 -0.78 -4.87
C ASN A 145 1.61 -2.23 -5.25
N MET A 146 2.57 -3.13 -5.03
CA MET A 146 2.45 -4.56 -5.25
C MET A 146 2.71 -5.30 -3.93
N SER A 147 1.64 -5.52 -3.16
CA SER A 147 1.70 -6.17 -1.85
C SER A 147 1.84 -7.70 -1.95
N PHE A 148 2.63 -8.17 -2.90
CA PHE A 148 2.90 -9.58 -3.16
C PHE A 148 4.34 -9.77 -3.64
N SER A 149 4.80 -11.00 -3.58
CA SER A 149 6.17 -11.35 -3.99
C SER A 149 6.26 -12.82 -4.38
N ASN A 150 7.13 -13.15 -5.32
CA ASN A 150 7.43 -14.54 -5.64
C ASN A 150 8.90 -14.69 -6.08
N PRO A 151 9.56 -15.85 -5.92
CA PRO A 151 10.86 -16.09 -6.55
C PRO A 151 10.76 -16.13 -8.07
N GLY A 152 11.86 -15.83 -8.74
CA GLY A 152 11.99 -15.91 -10.19
C GLY A 152 12.03 -14.54 -10.84
N PHE A 153 13.22 -14.13 -11.29
CA PHE A 153 13.39 -12.89 -12.04
C PHE A 153 12.77 -13.02 -13.44
N SER A 154 12.10 -11.95 -13.87
CA SER A 154 11.52 -11.85 -15.21
C SER A 154 12.03 -10.58 -15.89
N THR A 155 12.78 -10.76 -16.99
CA THR A 155 13.25 -9.63 -17.80
C THR A 155 12.10 -8.77 -18.33
N ALA A 156 10.93 -9.39 -18.58
CA ALA A 156 9.75 -8.68 -19.04
C ALA A 156 9.12 -7.84 -17.92
N LEU A 157 9.08 -8.36 -16.68
CA LEU A 157 8.64 -7.59 -15.51
C LEU A 157 9.58 -6.42 -15.24
N GLN A 158 10.89 -6.65 -15.25
CA GLN A 158 11.88 -5.57 -15.13
C GLN A 158 11.70 -4.46 -16.18
N ALA A 159 11.37 -4.82 -17.42
CA ALA A 159 11.10 -3.83 -18.48
C ALA A 159 9.82 -3.01 -18.20
N ALA A 160 8.81 -3.62 -17.59
CA ALA A 160 7.60 -2.90 -17.15
C ALA A 160 7.91 -1.95 -15.97
N ILE A 161 8.77 -2.36 -15.04
CA ILE A 161 9.25 -1.49 -13.96
C ILE A 161 10.06 -0.32 -14.51
N ASP A 162 10.95 -0.58 -15.47
CA ASP A 162 11.72 0.47 -16.15
C ASP A 162 10.80 1.46 -16.88
N TYR A 163 9.69 0.99 -17.45
CA TYR A 163 8.66 1.83 -18.07
C TYR A 163 7.96 2.72 -17.03
N ALA A 164 7.61 2.20 -15.85
CA ALA A 164 7.03 3.01 -14.77
C ALA A 164 7.99 4.12 -14.33
N TRP A 165 9.27 3.79 -14.12
CA TRP A 165 10.31 4.76 -13.79
C TRP A 165 10.51 5.83 -14.85
N ALA A 166 10.49 5.46 -16.13
CA ALA A 166 10.63 6.41 -17.24
C ALA A 166 9.46 7.40 -17.34
N ASN A 167 8.35 7.15 -16.62
CA ASN A 167 7.18 8.01 -16.54
C ASN A 167 6.99 8.59 -15.13
N ASP A 168 8.07 8.67 -14.34
CA ASP A 168 8.10 9.28 -13.00
C ASP A 168 7.18 8.60 -11.97
N VAL A 169 6.87 7.30 -12.17
CA VAL A 169 6.03 6.51 -11.25
C VAL A 169 6.89 5.74 -10.26
N VAL A 170 6.62 5.93 -8.96
CA VAL A 170 7.30 5.19 -7.89
C VAL A 170 6.74 3.78 -7.78
N VAL A 171 7.60 2.77 -7.61
CA VAL A 171 7.17 1.38 -7.46
C VAL A 171 7.58 0.83 -6.10
N VAL A 172 6.62 0.27 -5.37
CA VAL A 172 6.80 -0.31 -4.04
C VAL A 172 6.31 -1.76 -4.06
N ALA A 173 7.04 -2.67 -3.42
CA ALA A 173 6.64 -4.07 -3.34
C ALA A 173 7.06 -4.74 -2.03
N ALA A 174 6.30 -5.76 -1.63
CA ALA A 174 6.62 -6.61 -0.50
C ALA A 174 7.85 -7.50 -0.78
N THR A 175 8.71 -7.71 0.21
CA THR A 175 9.91 -8.58 0.06
C THR A 175 9.61 -10.07 0.28
N GLY A 176 8.43 -10.42 0.79
CA GLY A 176 7.98 -11.79 1.03
C GLY A 176 8.06 -12.26 2.48
N ASN A 177 7.51 -13.44 2.75
CA ASN A 177 7.16 -13.91 4.09
C ASN A 177 7.77 -15.28 4.47
N ASP A 178 8.97 -15.59 3.95
CA ASP A 178 9.64 -16.88 4.11
C ASP A 178 10.77 -16.87 5.15
N GLY A 179 11.03 -15.74 5.80
CA GLY A 179 12.19 -15.55 6.70
C GLY A 179 13.52 -15.68 5.95
N SER A 180 13.52 -15.35 4.66
CA SER A 180 14.61 -15.60 3.71
C SER A 180 15.42 -14.34 3.42
N THR A 181 16.64 -14.54 2.93
CA THR A 181 17.50 -13.48 2.37
C THR A 181 17.63 -13.58 0.86
N SER A 182 17.00 -14.58 0.24
CA SER A 182 16.89 -14.67 -1.21
C SER A 182 15.94 -13.61 -1.72
N ALA A 183 16.36 -12.88 -2.75
CA ALA A 183 15.52 -11.87 -3.37
C ALA A 183 14.26 -12.48 -4.00
N THR A 184 13.15 -11.80 -3.82
CA THR A 184 11.87 -12.08 -4.49
C THR A 184 11.49 -10.91 -5.38
N PHE A 185 10.56 -11.13 -6.30
CA PHE A 185 10.16 -10.14 -7.30
C PHE A 185 8.68 -9.83 -7.13
N PRO A 186 8.27 -8.55 -7.27
CA PRO A 186 9.03 -7.46 -7.88
C PRO A 186 9.99 -6.69 -6.95
N ALA A 187 10.04 -6.93 -5.63
CA ALA A 187 10.91 -6.18 -4.72
C ALA A 187 12.39 -6.14 -5.12
N GLY A 188 12.89 -7.25 -5.69
CA GLY A 188 14.27 -7.38 -6.17
C GLY A 188 14.52 -6.80 -7.56
N ASP A 189 13.51 -6.30 -8.27
CA ASP A 189 13.71 -5.60 -9.53
C ASP A 189 14.38 -4.24 -9.29
N ARG A 190 15.26 -3.84 -10.20
CA ARG A 190 15.88 -2.53 -10.16
C ARG A 190 14.80 -1.45 -10.25
N GLY A 191 14.84 -0.51 -9.33
CA GLY A 191 13.89 0.60 -9.24
C GLY A 191 12.71 0.31 -8.30
N VAL A 192 12.58 -0.89 -7.77
CA VAL A 192 11.52 -1.17 -6.79
C VAL A 192 12.01 -0.87 -5.38
N ILE A 193 11.15 -0.20 -4.60
CA ILE A 193 11.33 -0.05 -3.16
C ILE A 193 10.78 -1.32 -2.51
N GLY A 194 11.65 -2.26 -2.20
CA GLY A 194 11.28 -3.46 -1.46
C GLY A 194 11.11 -3.18 0.03
N VAL A 195 10.00 -3.61 0.61
CA VAL A 195 9.62 -3.33 2.00
C VAL A 195 9.55 -4.61 2.83
N SER A 196 10.26 -4.61 3.95
CA SER A 196 10.26 -5.66 4.98
C SER A 196 9.33 -5.33 6.16
N ASN A 197 8.93 -6.34 6.92
CA ASN A 197 7.94 -6.25 7.99
C ASN A 197 8.60 -6.14 9.37
N THR A 198 8.31 -5.06 10.09
CA THR A 198 8.66 -4.87 11.50
C THR A 198 7.43 -4.93 12.42
N ASN A 199 7.66 -5.27 13.69
CA ASN A 199 6.64 -5.26 14.73
C ASN A 199 6.66 -3.98 15.59
N GLN A 200 5.80 -3.91 16.61
CA GLN A 200 5.63 -2.76 17.50
C GLN A 200 6.95 -2.29 18.15
N ASN A 201 7.92 -3.20 18.30
CA ASN A 201 9.20 -2.97 18.95
C ASN A 201 10.34 -2.63 17.96
N ASP A 202 10.04 -2.33 16.69
CA ASP A 202 11.01 -2.16 15.59
C ASP A 202 11.88 -3.40 15.31
N ASN A 203 11.47 -4.56 15.81
CA ASN A 203 12.13 -5.81 15.46
C ASN A 203 11.57 -6.33 14.13
N LEU A 204 12.46 -6.82 13.27
CA LEU A 204 12.07 -7.55 12.07
C LEU A 204 11.22 -8.77 12.47
N ASN A 205 10.08 -8.96 11.81
CA ASN A 205 9.25 -10.15 12.02
C ASN A 205 10.03 -11.40 11.54
N PRO A 206 10.03 -12.52 12.29
CA PRO A 206 10.75 -13.73 11.87
C PRO A 206 10.38 -14.28 10.49
N SER A 207 9.15 -14.05 10.02
CA SER A 207 8.76 -14.45 8.66
C SER A 207 9.17 -13.42 7.60
N SER A 208 9.56 -12.20 7.95
CA SER A 208 9.91 -11.20 6.95
C SER A 208 11.17 -11.59 6.18
N ASN A 209 11.09 -11.54 4.86
CA ASN A 209 12.30 -11.56 4.05
C ASN A 209 13.09 -10.25 4.26
N SER A 210 14.42 -10.35 4.16
CA SER A 210 15.37 -9.27 4.47
C SER A 210 16.61 -9.32 3.56
N GLY A 211 16.41 -9.77 2.32
CA GLY A 211 17.46 -9.92 1.32
C GLY A 211 17.96 -8.60 0.74
N ALA A 212 18.77 -8.71 -0.32
CA ALA A 212 19.26 -7.56 -1.07
C ALA A 212 18.16 -6.77 -1.81
N ASP A 213 16.96 -7.34 -1.91
CA ASP A 213 15.73 -6.72 -2.39
C ASP A 213 15.08 -5.78 -1.36
N THR A 214 15.53 -5.78 -0.10
CA THR A 214 14.97 -4.93 0.95
C THR A 214 15.63 -3.55 0.94
N PHE A 215 14.83 -2.51 0.72
CA PHE A 215 15.27 -1.11 0.82
C PHE A 215 15.00 -0.54 2.22
N LEU A 216 13.82 -0.81 2.80
CA LEU A 216 13.46 -0.36 4.15
C LEU A 216 12.58 -1.38 4.88
N GLY A 217 12.40 -1.18 6.18
CA GLY A 217 11.42 -1.90 6.99
C GLY A 217 10.28 -0.97 7.42
N ALA A 218 9.07 -1.49 7.48
CA ALA A 218 7.89 -0.78 7.92
C ALA A 218 6.94 -1.69 8.73
N PRO A 219 6.02 -1.11 9.52
CA PRO A 219 5.05 -1.87 10.31
C PRO A 219 4.22 -2.86 9.47
N GLY A 220 4.41 -4.17 9.69
CA GLY A 220 3.64 -5.20 9.00
C GLY A 220 3.11 -6.31 9.90
N THR A 221 3.23 -6.17 11.22
CA THR A 221 2.79 -7.18 12.20
C THR A 221 1.55 -6.71 12.96
N ASP A 222 0.49 -7.51 12.94
CA ASP A 222 -0.80 -7.21 13.56
C ASP A 222 -1.32 -5.82 13.17
N ILE A 223 -1.37 -5.56 11.86
CA ILE A 223 -1.86 -4.32 11.29
C ILE A 223 -3.37 -4.39 11.17
N THR A 224 -4.06 -3.55 11.94
CA THR A 224 -5.51 -3.40 11.85
C THR A 224 -5.86 -2.70 10.54
N THR A 225 -6.69 -3.34 9.71
CA THR A 225 -7.12 -2.81 8.41
C THR A 225 -8.57 -3.20 8.07
N LEU A 226 -9.06 -2.88 6.87
CA LEU A 226 -10.42 -3.16 6.42
C LEU A 226 -10.61 -4.62 6.00
N ASN A 227 -11.84 -5.11 6.15
CA ASN A 227 -12.25 -6.45 5.72
C ASN A 227 -13.27 -6.37 4.58
N VAL A 228 -13.22 -7.32 3.65
CA VAL A 228 -14.22 -7.43 2.58
C VAL A 228 -15.61 -7.67 3.17
N GLY A 229 -16.63 -7.01 2.60
CA GLY A 229 -18.01 -7.08 3.12
C GLY A 229 -18.26 -6.22 4.36
N GLY A 230 -17.25 -5.46 4.81
CA GLY A 230 -17.37 -4.48 5.89
C GLY A 230 -16.59 -4.83 7.16
N GLY A 231 -16.34 -3.80 7.96
CA GLY A 231 -15.66 -3.91 9.24
C GLY A 231 -14.14 -3.95 9.10
N THR A 232 -13.46 -4.42 10.15
CA THR A 232 -12.01 -4.43 10.24
C THR A 232 -11.49 -5.85 10.47
N THR A 233 -10.26 -6.10 10.05
CA THR A 233 -9.48 -7.32 10.31
C THR A 233 -8.06 -6.95 10.76
N SER A 234 -7.24 -7.95 11.09
CA SER A 234 -5.82 -7.78 11.38
C SER A 234 -5.00 -8.65 10.42
N VAL A 235 -3.95 -8.08 9.84
CA VAL A 235 -3.05 -8.77 8.91
C VAL A 235 -1.60 -8.72 9.39
N THR A 236 -0.85 -9.78 9.11
CA THR A 236 0.59 -9.83 9.34
C THR A 236 1.30 -10.29 8.07
N GLY A 237 2.25 -9.50 7.59
CA GLY A 237 3.07 -9.80 6.41
C GLY A 237 3.79 -8.57 5.89
N THR A 238 4.81 -8.80 5.05
CA THR A 238 5.46 -7.74 4.26
C THR A 238 4.50 -7.05 3.30
N SER A 239 3.39 -7.70 2.94
CA SER A 239 2.31 -7.10 2.16
C SER A 239 1.71 -5.87 2.83
N ALA A 240 1.59 -5.88 4.16
CA ALA A 240 1.00 -4.80 4.96
C ALA A 240 2.00 -3.69 5.34
N SER A 241 3.28 -3.85 4.98
CA SER A 241 4.38 -2.95 5.35
C SER A 241 4.53 -1.79 4.37
#